data_AF-A0A8D8Z9M3-F1
#
_entry.id   AF-A0A8D8Z9M3-F1
#
_cell.length_a   1.000
_cell.length_b   1.000
_cell.length_c   1.000
_cell.angle_alpha   90.00
_cell.angle_beta   90.00
_cell.angle_gamma   90.00
#
_symmetry.space_group_name_H-M   'P 1'
#
loop_
_entity.id
_entity.type
_entity.pdbx_description
1 polymer ?
#
loop_
_entity_poly.entity_id
_entity_poly.type
_entity_poly.pdbx_seq_one_letter_code
_entity_poly.pdbx_strand_id
1 'polypeptide(L)'
;NILKIKKMFKVGADRIILNSICYENITIIKKISNYFGSQSLIIAIDIKKNYKNEKIFTYKNSGYINTNFFYLDWIIIVKKMGCGEVLITSINNDGCKLGYDINSLFFIKKKIYILSINTEPLTSRLQEITEVG
;
A
#
# COMPACT_ATOMS: atom_id res chain seq x y z
N ASN A 1 2.78 -5.91 15.69
CA ASN A 1 3.19 -7.24 16.22
C ASN A 1 2.28 -8.33 15.64
N ILE A 2 2.83 -9.49 15.23
CA ILE A 2 2.10 -10.65 14.66
C ILE A 2 0.91 -11.09 15.53
N LEU A 3 1.00 -11.00 16.87
CA LEU A 3 -0.11 -11.36 17.75
C LEU A 3 -1.36 -10.50 17.52
N LYS A 4 -1.20 -9.20 17.23
CA LYS A 4 -2.33 -8.30 16.89
C LYS A 4 -2.99 -8.75 15.58
N ILE A 5 -2.17 -9.10 14.58
CA ILE A 5 -2.63 -9.62 13.29
C ILE A 5 -3.38 -10.94 13.45
N LYS A 6 -2.87 -11.88 14.28
CA LYS A 6 -3.59 -13.12 14.58
C LYS A 6 -4.98 -12.87 15.16
N LYS A 7 -5.10 -11.89 16.07
CA LYS A 7 -6.40 -11.52 16.66
C LYS A 7 -7.36 -11.00 15.58
N MET A 8 -6.88 -10.17 14.65
CA MET A 8 -7.69 -9.64 13.54
C MET A 8 -8.23 -10.76 12.64
N PHE A 9 -7.39 -11.72 12.24
CA PHE A 9 -7.84 -12.90 11.49
C PHE A 9 -8.84 -13.75 12.29
N LYS A 10 -8.64 -13.93 13.60
CA LYS A 10 -9.57 -14.68 14.46
C LYS A 10 -10.96 -14.05 14.57
N VAL A 11 -11.08 -12.73 14.45
CA VAL A 11 -12.37 -12.02 14.47
C VAL A 11 -13.00 -11.87 13.08
N GLY A 12 -12.44 -12.57 12.06
CA GLY A 12 -13.06 -12.68 10.73
C GLY A 12 -12.48 -11.76 9.66
N ALA A 13 -11.34 -11.09 9.89
CA ALA A 13 -10.67 -10.36 8.82
C ALA A 13 -10.11 -11.34 7.77
N ASP A 14 -10.39 -11.10 6.49
CA ASP A 14 -9.86 -11.95 5.40
C ASP A 14 -8.47 -11.52 4.94
N ARG A 15 -8.16 -10.23 5.08
CA ARG A 15 -6.90 -9.61 4.65
C ARG A 15 -6.54 -8.45 5.57
N ILE A 16 -5.25 -8.13 5.60
CA ILE A 16 -4.72 -6.96 6.31
C ILE A 16 -4.05 -6.00 5.32
N ILE A 17 -4.18 -4.71 5.62
CA ILE A 17 -3.52 -3.64 4.87
C ILE A 17 -2.47 -2.97 5.75
N LEU A 18 -1.25 -2.81 5.23
CA LEU A 18 -0.16 -2.08 5.89
C LEU A 18 0.35 -0.93 5.01
N ASN A 19 0.75 0.18 5.64
CA ASN A 19 1.38 1.33 4.98
C ASN A 19 2.68 1.74 5.71
N SER A 20 2.62 2.72 6.62
CA SER A 20 3.76 3.35 7.31
C SER A 20 4.76 2.36 7.89
N ILE A 21 4.29 1.33 8.61
CA ILE A 21 5.11 0.31 9.25
C ILE A 21 6.08 -0.39 8.29
N CYS A 22 5.76 -0.46 6.99
CA CYS A 22 6.58 -1.13 6.00
C CYS A 22 7.86 -0.34 5.67
N TYR A 23 7.82 0.99 5.79
CA TYR A 23 8.99 1.85 5.63
C TYR A 23 9.92 1.78 6.84
N GLU A 24 9.37 1.51 8.02
CA GLU A 24 10.12 1.43 9.28
C GLU A 24 10.69 0.03 9.51
N ASN A 25 9.95 -1.00 9.10
CA ASN A 25 10.35 -2.39 9.25
C ASN A 25 9.88 -3.24 8.08
N ILE A 26 10.63 -3.21 6.98
CA ILE A 26 10.31 -3.94 5.76
C ILE A 26 10.21 -5.47 5.97
N THR A 27 10.93 -6.02 6.96
CA THR A 27 10.91 -7.46 7.26
C THR A 27 9.55 -7.95 7.76
N ILE A 28 8.67 -7.04 8.20
CA ILE A 28 7.32 -7.38 8.65
C ILE A 28 6.49 -8.01 7.54
N ILE A 29 6.69 -7.57 6.29
CA ILE A 29 6.00 -8.09 5.10
C ILE A 29 6.32 -9.58 4.94
N LYS A 30 7.61 -9.94 5.04
CA LYS A 30 8.08 -11.32 4.92
C LYS A 30 7.57 -12.19 6.08
N LYS A 31 7.60 -11.66 7.30
CA LYS A 31 7.10 -12.38 8.49
C LYS A 31 5.62 -12.70 8.37
N ILE A 32 4.81 -11.74 7.94
CA ILE A 32 3.35 -11.92 7.79
C ILE A 32 3.05 -12.87 6.64
N SER A 33 3.62 -12.64 5.47
CA SER A 33 3.37 -13.47 4.28
C SER A 33 3.78 -14.92 4.50
N ASN A 34 4.88 -15.19 5.21
CA ASN A 34 5.27 -16.54 5.59
C ASN A 34 4.27 -17.20 6.55
N TYR A 35 3.62 -16.43 7.42
CA TYR A 35 2.73 -16.99 8.46
C TYR A 35 1.28 -17.16 7.99
N PHE A 36 0.76 -16.18 7.23
CA PHE A 36 -0.65 -16.12 6.82
C PHE A 36 -0.86 -16.30 5.30
N GLY A 37 0.23 -16.38 4.53
CA GLY A 37 0.21 -16.42 3.07
C GLY A 37 0.21 -15.04 2.43
N SER A 38 0.85 -14.90 1.28
CA SER A 38 0.94 -13.60 0.58
C SER A 38 -0.44 -13.02 0.24
N GLN A 39 -1.43 -13.85 -0.09
CA GLN A 39 -2.79 -13.40 -0.45
C GLN A 39 -3.53 -12.66 0.68
N SER A 40 -3.09 -12.81 1.92
CA SER A 40 -3.71 -12.15 3.07
C SER A 40 -3.13 -10.75 3.34
N LEU A 41 -2.13 -10.31 2.58
CA LEU A 41 -1.39 -9.07 2.83
C LEU A 41 -1.44 -8.12 1.64
N ILE A 42 -1.98 -6.94 1.90
CA ILE A 42 -2.02 -5.80 1.00
C ILE A 42 -1.09 -4.71 1.52
N ILE A 43 -0.26 -4.12 0.65
CA ILE A 43 0.56 -2.96 1.01
C ILE A 43 -0.02 -1.72 0.35
N ALA A 44 -0.50 -0.78 1.17
CA ALA A 44 -0.92 0.53 0.72
C ALA A 44 0.31 1.43 0.54
N ILE A 45 0.33 2.14 -0.60
CA ILE A 45 1.41 3.04 -1.00
C ILE A 45 0.77 4.35 -1.41
N ASP A 46 0.95 5.37 -0.58
CA ASP A 46 0.59 6.74 -0.95
C ASP A 46 1.70 7.31 -1.82
N ILE A 47 1.36 7.96 -2.92
CA ILE A 47 2.29 8.53 -3.89
C ILE A 47 1.97 9.99 -4.15
N LYS A 48 3.01 10.78 -4.41
CA LYS A 48 2.87 12.20 -4.79
C LYS A 48 3.85 12.52 -5.90
N LYS A 49 3.37 13.21 -6.95
CA LYS A 49 4.23 13.80 -7.99
C LYS A 49 4.92 15.03 -7.39
N ASN A 50 6.24 15.07 -7.50
CA ASN A 50 7.03 16.25 -7.19
C ASN A 50 6.98 17.19 -8.40
N TYR A 51 6.38 18.37 -8.21
CA TYR A 51 6.21 19.36 -9.27
C TYR A 51 7.52 19.90 -9.85
N LYS A 52 8.64 19.80 -9.11
CA LYS A 52 9.93 20.32 -9.58
C LYS A 52 10.62 19.44 -10.61
N ASN A 53 10.44 18.12 -10.54
CA ASN A 53 11.20 17.17 -11.36
C ASN A 53 10.33 16.06 -11.97
N GLU A 54 9.01 16.20 -11.85
CA GLU A 54 7.99 15.26 -12.34
C GLU A 54 8.08 13.82 -11.80
N LYS A 55 8.99 13.56 -10.85
CA LYS A 55 9.15 12.24 -10.25
C LYS A 55 8.06 11.98 -9.23
N ILE A 56 7.65 10.73 -9.11
CA ILE A 56 6.63 10.28 -8.15
C ILE A 56 7.33 9.54 -7.01
N PHE A 57 7.18 10.05 -5.80
CA PHE A 57 7.72 9.46 -4.60
C PHE A 57 6.62 8.91 -3.72
N THR A 58 6.95 7.95 -2.85
CA THR A 58 6.01 7.43 -1.87
C THR A 58 6.01 8.26 -0.60
N TYR A 59 4.90 8.21 0.12
CA TYR A 59 4.67 8.96 1.34
C TYR A 59 4.12 8.03 2.42
N LYS A 60 4.32 8.44 3.67
CA LYS A 60 3.75 7.80 4.85
C LYS A 60 3.09 8.84 5.75
N ASN A 61 2.45 8.38 6.83
CA ASN A 61 1.69 9.21 7.77
C ASN A 61 0.66 10.04 7.02
N SER A 62 -0.29 9.37 6.35
CA SER A 62 -1.38 10.01 5.60
C SER A 62 -0.91 11.04 4.56
N GLY A 63 0.23 10.78 3.93
CA GLY A 63 0.77 11.65 2.89
C GLY A 63 1.61 12.84 3.36
N TYR A 64 1.83 13.02 4.67
CA TYR A 64 2.60 14.14 5.20
C TYR A 64 4.11 13.98 5.07
N ILE A 65 4.62 12.74 5.12
CA ILE A 65 6.06 12.47 5.15
C ILE A 65 6.50 11.80 3.86
N ASN A 66 7.40 12.45 3.11
CA ASN A 66 8.06 11.85 1.95
C ASN A 66 9.05 10.78 2.44
N THR A 67 8.97 9.58 1.87
CA THR A 67 9.84 8.46 2.24
C THR A 67 11.14 8.44 1.42
N ASN A 68 11.24 9.30 0.41
CA ASN A 68 12.30 9.35 -0.61
C ASN A 68 12.40 8.11 -1.50
N PHE A 69 11.46 7.17 -1.42
CA PHE A 69 11.40 6.06 -2.36
C PHE A 69 10.67 6.45 -3.63
N PHE A 70 11.29 6.17 -4.79
CA PHE A 70 10.58 6.21 -6.05
C PHE A 70 9.53 5.09 -6.07
N TYR A 71 8.31 5.40 -6.51
CA TYR A 71 7.16 4.52 -6.27
C TYR A 71 7.29 3.14 -6.90
N LEU A 72 7.84 3.02 -8.11
CA LEU A 72 8.05 1.73 -8.78
C LEU A 72 9.06 0.87 -8.05
N ASP A 73 10.16 1.47 -7.57
CA ASP A 73 11.19 0.74 -6.82
C ASP A 73 10.62 0.19 -5.53
N TRP A 74 9.80 0.98 -4.84
CA TRP A 74 9.12 0.53 -3.62
C TRP A 74 8.16 -0.63 -3.89
N ILE A 75 7.36 -0.56 -4.95
CA ILE A 75 6.46 -1.66 -5.37
C ILE A 75 7.25 -2.96 -5.58
N ILE A 76 8.39 -2.88 -6.27
CA ILE A 76 9.25 -4.04 -6.54
C ILE A 76 9.78 -4.62 -5.22
N ILE A 77 10.24 -3.77 -4.30
CA ILE A 77 10.76 -4.18 -2.99
C ILE A 77 9.69 -4.92 -2.19
N VAL A 78 8.49 -4.34 -2.05
CA VAL A 78 7.43 -4.94 -1.22
C VAL A 78 6.92 -6.26 -1.83
N LYS A 79 6.85 -6.36 -3.16
CA LYS A 79 6.53 -7.62 -3.85
C LYS A 79 7.58 -8.69 -3.59
N LYS A 80 8.87 -8.36 -3.68
CA LYS A 80 9.97 -9.29 -3.35
C LYS A 80 9.92 -9.76 -1.89
N MET A 81 9.37 -8.94 -1.00
CA MET A 81 9.21 -9.28 0.43
C MET A 81 7.99 -10.15 0.72
N GLY A 82 7.19 -10.52 -0.29
CA GLY A 82 6.08 -11.46 -0.14
C GLY A 82 4.69 -10.82 -0.07
N CYS A 83 4.56 -9.53 -0.39
CA CYS A 83 3.27 -8.86 -0.54
C CYS A 83 2.41 -9.52 -1.64
N GLY A 84 1.15 -9.86 -1.33
CA GLY A 84 0.22 -10.42 -2.32
C GLY A 84 -0.31 -9.37 -3.28
N GLU A 85 -0.71 -8.22 -2.75
CA GLU A 85 -1.36 -7.14 -3.51
C GLU A 85 -0.86 -5.77 -3.04
N VAL A 86 -0.75 -4.84 -3.98
CA VAL A 86 -0.40 -3.45 -3.68
C VAL A 86 -1.62 -2.59 -3.98
N LEU A 87 -1.92 -1.68 -3.05
CA LEU A 87 -2.93 -0.64 -3.15
C LEU A 87 -2.22 0.70 -3.33
N ILE A 88 -2.37 1.36 -4.47
CA ILE A 88 -1.70 2.65 -4.73
C ILE A 88 -2.71 3.78 -4.65
N THR A 89 -2.38 4.83 -3.90
CA THR A 89 -3.19 6.05 -3.72
C THR A 89 -2.34 7.29 -4.07
N SER A 90 -2.83 8.22 -4.89
CA SER A 90 -2.17 9.49 -5.20
C SER A 90 -2.74 10.60 -4.35
N ILE A 91 -1.85 11.27 -3.60
CA ILE A 91 -2.18 12.40 -2.73
C ILE A 91 -2.47 13.67 -3.55
N ASN A 92 -1.92 13.78 -4.77
CA ASN A 92 -2.06 15.00 -5.59
C ASN A 92 -3.40 15.11 -6.34
N ASN A 93 -4.23 14.06 -6.35
CA ASN A 93 -5.48 14.03 -7.11
C ASN A 93 -6.72 14.40 -6.29
N ASP A 94 -6.55 15.10 -5.16
CA ASP A 94 -7.62 15.88 -4.54
C ASP A 94 -8.06 16.99 -5.54
N GLY A 95 -9.04 16.68 -6.39
CA GLY A 95 -9.75 17.64 -7.25
C GLY A 95 -9.43 17.66 -8.74
N CYS A 96 -8.37 17.00 -9.23
CA CYS A 96 -8.07 16.95 -10.67
C CYS A 96 -8.51 15.61 -11.28
N LYS A 97 -9.50 15.63 -12.17
CA LYS A 97 -10.06 14.49 -12.95
C LYS A 97 -9.07 13.85 -13.96
N LEU A 98 -7.77 13.88 -13.66
CA LEU A 98 -6.73 13.29 -14.47
C LEU A 98 -6.40 11.93 -13.85
N GLY A 99 -7.09 10.90 -14.34
CA GLY A 99 -6.78 9.51 -14.01
C GLY A 99 -5.27 9.24 -14.15
N TYR A 100 -4.78 8.28 -13.37
CA TYR A 100 -3.38 7.88 -13.40
C TYR A 100 -2.92 7.55 -14.82
N ASP A 101 -1.63 7.75 -15.10
CA ASP A 101 -1.02 7.24 -16.32
C ASP A 101 -1.00 5.70 -16.27
N ILE A 102 -2.09 5.12 -16.76
CA ILE A 102 -2.37 3.67 -16.81
C ILE A 102 -1.23 2.90 -17.53
N ASN A 103 -0.44 3.57 -18.37
CA ASN A 103 0.66 2.96 -19.10
C ASN A 103 1.78 2.48 -18.18
N SER A 104 2.09 3.23 -17.10
CA SER A 104 3.09 2.81 -16.10
C SER A 104 2.62 1.63 -15.25
N LEU A 105 1.30 1.43 -15.16
CA LEU A 105 0.65 0.41 -14.33
C LEU A 105 0.48 -0.94 -15.05
N PHE A 106 0.51 -0.94 -16.39
CA PHE A 106 0.39 -2.15 -17.20
C PHE A 106 1.56 -3.12 -17.02
N PHE A 107 2.72 -2.64 -16.57
CA PHE A 107 3.93 -3.46 -16.42
C PHE A 107 3.85 -4.46 -15.24
N ILE A 108 2.89 -4.31 -14.32
CA ILE A 108 2.82 -5.11 -13.10
C ILE A 108 1.46 -5.83 -13.00
N LYS A 109 1.03 -6.43 -14.12
CA LYS A 109 -0.35 -6.84 -14.34
C LYS A 109 -0.83 -8.13 -13.68
N LYS A 110 -0.08 -8.76 -12.76
CA LYS A 110 -0.54 -10.04 -12.17
C LYS A 110 -1.38 -9.92 -10.90
N LYS A 111 -1.18 -8.93 -10.01
CA LYS A 111 -2.00 -8.66 -8.80
C LYS A 111 -1.68 -7.27 -8.21
N ILE A 112 -2.06 -6.19 -8.88
CA ILE A 112 -2.05 -4.82 -8.31
C ILE A 112 -3.45 -4.25 -8.46
N TYR A 113 -4.00 -3.76 -7.34
CA TYR A 113 -5.27 -3.03 -7.34
C TYR A 113 -4.93 -1.55 -7.18
N ILE A 114 -5.02 -0.77 -8.26
CA ILE A 114 -4.89 0.68 -8.16
C ILE A 114 -6.27 1.24 -7.83
N LEU A 115 -6.38 1.92 -6.69
CA LEU A 115 -7.60 2.60 -6.30
C LEU A 115 -7.36 4.10 -6.44
N SER A 116 -7.98 4.72 -7.44
CA SER A 116 -8.15 6.17 -7.47
C SER A 116 -9.27 6.50 -6.50
N ILE A 117 -8.98 6.97 -5.29
CA ILE A 117 -10.02 7.36 -4.35
C ILE A 117 -10.64 8.67 -4.85
N ASN A 118 -11.67 8.53 -5.68
CA ASN A 118 -12.82 9.43 -5.73
C ASN A 118 -14.02 8.50 -5.57
N THR A 119 -14.71 8.61 -4.43
CA THR A 119 -15.95 7.91 -4.01
C THR A 119 -15.84 6.50 -3.40
N GLU A 120 -16.48 6.40 -2.23
CA GLU A 120 -16.74 5.30 -1.27
C GLU A 120 -15.69 4.21 -0.97
N PRO A 121 -15.46 3.89 0.32
CA PRO A 121 -14.47 2.90 0.71
C PRO A 121 -15.01 1.48 0.47
N LEU A 122 -14.27 0.69 -0.32
CA LEU A 122 -14.42 -0.76 -0.47
C LEU A 122 -14.00 -1.54 0.80
N THR A 123 -14.37 -1.05 1.99
CA THR A 123 -13.82 -1.47 3.29
C THR A 123 -14.66 -2.48 4.05
N SER A 124 -15.79 -2.95 3.54
CA SER A 124 -16.70 -3.80 4.33
C SER A 124 -16.10 -5.13 4.82
N ARG A 125 -14.98 -5.60 4.25
CA ARG A 125 -14.24 -6.80 4.70
C ARG A 125 -12.73 -6.60 4.91
N LEU A 126 -12.23 -5.37 4.82
CA LEU A 126 -10.80 -5.06 4.95
C LEU A 126 -10.57 -4.31 6.25
N GLN A 127 -9.69 -4.83 7.11
CA GLN A 127 -9.22 -4.09 8.28
C GLN A 127 -7.88 -3.45 7.97
N GLU A 128 -7.86 -2.11 8.03
CA GLU A 128 -6.65 -1.33 7.92
C GLU A 128 -5.93 -1.31 9.28
N ILE A 129 -4.64 -1.67 9.29
CA ILE A 129 -3.79 -1.38 10.45
C ILE A 129 -3.16 -0.02 10.19
N THR A 130 -3.93 1.03 10.44
CA THR A 130 -3.35 2.34 10.69
C THR A 130 -2.70 2.30 12.06
N GLU A 131 -1.48 2.81 12.16
CA GLU A 131 -0.75 2.92 13.42
C GLU A 131 -1.52 3.87 14.35
N VAL A 132 -2.45 3.32 15.13
CA VAL A 132 -2.80 3.91 16.41
C VAL A 132 -1.72 3.43 17.37
N GLY A 133 -0.93 4.40 17.84
CA GLY A 133 -0.08 4.22 19.03
C GLY A 133 -0.86 3.65 20.20
#